data_AF-A0A852V8U4-F1
#
_entry.id   AF-A0A852V8U4-F1
#
_cell.length_a   1.000
_cell.length_b   1.000
_cell.length_c   1.000
_cell.angle_alpha   90.00
_cell.angle_beta   90.00
_cell.angle_gamma   90.00
#
_symmetry.space_group_name_H-M   'P 1'
#
loop_
_entity.id
_entity.type
_entity.pdbx_description
1 polymer ?
#
loop_
_entity_poly.entity_id
_entity_poly.type
_entity_poly.pdbx_seq_one_letter_code
_entity_poly.pdbx_strand_id
1 'polypeptide(L)' 'MNAQTDSTAARPPRGRGRRPTEEVRADVLRAVGDLVLTEGMADLTFERVARLAGVSKTTLYK' A
#
# COMPACT_ATOMS: atom_id res chain seq x y z
N MET A 1 12.01 29.50 -0.39
CA MET A 1 12.43 28.84 0.87
C MET A 1 11.29 29.05 1.86
N ASN A 2 10.27 28.20 1.83
CA ASN A 2 9.07 28.33 2.67
C ASN A 2 8.83 26.94 3.27
N ALA A 3 9.33 26.67 4.49
CA ALA A 3 8.68 26.90 5.78
C ALA A 3 7.91 25.65 6.25
N GLN A 4 8.55 24.93 7.19
CA GLN A 4 7.99 24.24 8.36
C GLN A 4 6.81 23.27 8.10
N THR A 5 7.02 21.96 7.94
CA THR A 5 7.04 20.95 9.03
C THR A 5 6.25 21.34 10.29
N ASP A 6 5.02 20.86 10.43
CA ASP A 6 4.65 19.90 11.49
C ASP A 6 3.13 19.69 11.44
N SER A 7 2.73 18.46 11.12
CA SER A 7 1.36 18.00 11.37
C SER A 7 1.50 16.63 12.01
N THR A 8 1.89 16.62 13.28
CA THR A 8 1.53 15.54 14.22
C THR A 8 0.01 15.46 14.33
N ALA A 9 -0.63 14.92 13.29
CA ALA A 9 -2.03 14.57 13.33
C ALA A 9 -2.20 13.47 14.39
N ALA A 10 -2.92 13.81 15.45
CA ALA A 10 -3.20 12.95 16.58
C ALA A 10 -3.63 11.55 16.13
N ARG A 11 -2.88 10.53 16.56
CA ARG A 11 -3.14 9.13 16.21
C ARG A 11 -4.48 8.70 16.82
N PRO A 12 -5.51 8.37 16.02
CA PRO A 12 -6.78 7.92 16.57
C PRO A 12 -6.63 6.56 17.28
N PRO A 13 -7.47 6.28 18.28
CA PRO A 13 -7.42 5.06 19.06
C PRO A 13 -7.60 3.81 18.19
N ARG A 14 -6.89 2.75 18.58
CA ARG A 14 -6.76 1.48 17.85
C ARG A 14 -8.03 0.63 17.97
N GLY A 15 -9.13 1.10 17.40
CA GLY A 15 -10.23 0.22 17.02
C GLY A 15 -9.77 -0.63 15.83
N ARG A 16 -10.14 -1.92 15.79
CA ARG A 16 -9.98 -2.75 14.59
C ARG A 16 -11.00 -2.29 13.54
N GLY A 17 -10.80 -1.06 13.04
CA GLY A 17 -11.49 -0.52 11.89
C GLY A 17 -10.93 -1.14 10.62
N ARG A 18 -11.76 -1.16 9.58
CA ARG A 18 -11.30 -1.50 8.23
C ARG A 18 -10.17 -0.55 7.85
N ARG A 19 -9.03 -1.08 7.38
CA ARG A 19 -7.97 -0.26 6.80
C ARG A 19 -8.57 0.67 5.73
N PRO A 20 -8.25 1.97 5.73
CA PRO A 20 -8.66 2.88 4.67
C PRO A 20 -8.24 2.36 3.30
N THR A 21 -9.12 2.47 2.31
CA THR A 21 -8.86 1.98 0.95
C THR A 21 -7.62 2.64 0.34
N GLU A 22 -7.37 3.92 0.63
CA GLU A 22 -6.18 4.62 0.12
C GLU A 22 -4.87 4.07 0.72
N GLU A 23 -4.85 3.68 2.00
CA GLU A 23 -3.67 3.00 2.58
C GLU A 23 -3.43 1.66 1.90
N VAL A 24 -4.49 0.90 1.61
CA VAL A 24 -4.41 -0.38 0.91
C VAL A 24 -3.87 -0.19 -0.51
N ARG A 25 -4.36 0.83 -1.23
CA ARG A 25 -3.90 1.17 -2.57
C ARG A 25 -2.43 1.59 -2.55
N ALA A 26 -2.01 2.40 -1.58
CA ALA A 26 -0.62 2.82 -1.44
C ALA A 26 0.32 1.62 -1.25
N ASP A 27 -0.05 0.67 -0.39
CA ASP A 27 0.75 -0.55 -0.18
C ASP A 27 0.84 -1.41 -1.44
N VAL A 28 -0.27 -1.57 -2.16
CA VAL A 28 -0.30 -2.31 -3.43
C VAL A 28 0.61 -1.65 -4.46
N LEU A 29 0.50 -0.33 -4.66
CA LEU A 29 1.31 0.40 -5.63
C LEU A 29 2.79 0.37 -5.27
N ARG A 30 3.13 0.44 -3.97
CA ARG A 30 4.51 0.28 -3.50
C ARG A 30 5.05 -1.10 -3.82
N ALA A 31 4.31 -2.17 -3.50
CA ALA A 31 4.74 -3.53 -3.80
C ALA A 31 4.93 -3.78 -5.31
N VAL A 32 4.05 -3.23 -6.15
CA VAL A 32 4.19 -3.29 -7.61
C VAL A 32 5.42 -2.52 -8.07
N GLY A 33 5.60 -1.29 -7.59
CA GLY A 33 6.75 -0.46 -7.95
C GLY A 33 8.07 -1.14 -7.62
N ASP A 34 8.18 -1.70 -6.40
CA ASP A 34 9.37 -2.44 -5.98
C ASP A 34 9.64 -3.62 -6.93
N LEU A 35 8.63 -4.46 -7.22
CA LEU A 35 8.77 -5.60 -8.13
C LEU A 35 9.21 -5.20 -9.54
N VAL A 36 8.57 -4.19 -10.12
CA VAL A 36 8.85 -3.77 -11.50
C VAL A 36 10.24 -3.19 -11.62
N LEU A 37 10.70 -2.44 -10.60
CA LEU A 37 12.03 -1.84 -10.60
C LEU A 37 13.14 -2.86 -10.36
N THR A 38 12.89 -3.94 -9.59
CA THR A 38 13.91 -4.95 -9.28
C THR A 38 13.94 -6.12 -10.24
N GLU A 39 12.78 -6.56 -10.73
CA GLU A 39 12.61 -7.82 -11.45
C GLU A 39 11.95 -7.64 -12.83
N GLY A 40 11.48 -6.44 -13.14
CA GLY A 40 10.73 -6.17 -14.35
C GLY A 40 9.31 -6.76 -14.31
N MET A 41 8.74 -6.99 -15.49
CA MET A 41 7.32 -7.36 -15.63
C MET A 41 7.07 -8.87 -15.75
N ALA A 42 8.09 -9.69 -16.00
CA ALA A 42 7.92 -11.10 -16.34
C ALA A 42 7.26 -11.92 -15.21
N ASP A 43 7.64 -11.64 -13.96
CA ASP A 43 7.14 -12.34 -12.77
C ASP A 43 6.06 -11.55 -12.00
N LEU A 44 5.49 -10.51 -12.63
CA LEU A 44 4.45 -9.69 -12.01
C LEU A 44 3.09 -10.39 -12.09
N THR A 45 2.64 -10.94 -10.97
CA THR A 45 1.32 -11.59 -10.86
C THR A 45 0.49 -10.98 -9.74
N PHE A 46 -0.84 -10.94 -9.92
CA PHE A 46 -1.78 -10.45 -8.90
C PHE A 46 -1.65 -11.20 -7.56
N GLU A 47 -1.38 -12.51 -7.59
CA GLU A 47 -1.20 -13.31 -6.36
C GLU A 47 0.04 -12.91 -5.59
N ARG A 48 1.13 -12.63 -6.30
CA ARG A 48 2.38 -12.18 -5.69
C ARG A 48 2.23 -10.77 -5.11
N VAL A 49 1.61 -9.86 -5.86
CA VAL A 49 1.32 -8.49 -5.40
C VAL A 49 0.43 -8.51 -4.15
N ALA A 50 -0.66 -9.30 -4.16
CA ALA A 50 -1.55 -9.44 -3.01
C ALA A 50 -0.81 -9.90 -1.75
N ARG A 51 0.07 -10.90 -1.90
CA ARG A 51 0.88 -11.44 -0.81
C ARG A 51 1.85 -10.40 -0.24
N LEU A 52 2.56 -9.67 -1.10
CA LEU A 52 3.53 -8.66 -0.69
C LEU A 52 2.87 -7.43 -0.05
N ALA A 53 1.72 -7.01 -0.58
CA ALA A 53 0.95 -5.90 -0.04
C ALA A 53 0.12 -6.28 1.21
N GLY A 54 0.07 -7.56 1.59
CA GLY A 54 -0.68 -8.03 2.75
C GLY A 54 -2.19 -7.93 2.59
N VAL A 55 -2.70 -8.09 1.36
CA VAL A 55 -4.13 -7.96 1.01
C VAL A 55 -4.65 -9.26 0.38
N SER A 56 -5.97 -9.46 0.42
CA SER A 56 -6.58 -10.58 -0.32
C SER A 56 -6.68 -10.27 -1.81
N LYS A 57 -6.72 -11.31 -2.66
CA LYS A 57 -6.97 -11.18 -4.10
C LYS A 57 -8.29 -10.46 -4.38
N THR A 58 -9.33 -10.74 -3.57
CA THR A 58 -10.63 -10.05 -3.64
C THR A 58 -10.56 -8.57 -3.27
N THR A 59 -9.60 -8.15 -2.46
CA THR A 59 -9.37 -6.73 -2.16
C THR A 59 -8.64 -6.04 -3.30
N LEU A 60 -7.72 -6.76 -3.96
CA LEU A 60 -6.96 -6.25 -5.10
C LEU A 60 -7.81 -6.01 -6.36
N TYR A 61 -8.91 -6.77 -6.52
CA TYR A 61 -9.86 -6.61 -7.64
C TYR A 61 -10.92 -5.52 -7.45
N LYS A 62 -10.94 -4.83 -6.30
CA LYS A 62 -11.88 -3.72 -6.03
C LYS A 62 -11.30 -2.40 -6.50
#